data_AF-A0A328AK45-F1
#
_entry.id   AF-A0A328AK45-F1
#
_cell.length_a   1.000
_cell.length_b   1.000
_cell.length_c   1.000
_cell.angle_alpha   90.00
_cell.angle_beta   90.00
_cell.angle_gamma   90.00
#
_symmetry.space_group_name_H-M   'P 1'
#
loop_
_entity.id
_entity.type
_entity.pdbx_description
1 polymer ?
#
loop_
_entity_poly.entity_id
_entity_poly.type
_entity_poly.pdbx_seq_one_letter_code
_entity_poly.pdbx_strand_id
1 'polypeptide(L)' 'MMDDSPRPDAGAYILRALHASEIAESCPDPELRQAFQDLTGTWLAMAAGEDRDEQTVQPSA' A
#
# COMPACT_ATOMS: atom_id res chain seq x y z
N MET A 1 21.64 -14.87 19.94
CA MET A 1 20.79 -14.92 18.75
C MET A 1 19.89 -13.70 18.81
N MET A 2 20.28 -12.62 18.14
CA MET A 2 19.40 -11.46 17.98
C MET A 2 18.49 -11.80 16.80
N ASP A 3 17.19 -11.73 17.04
CA ASP A 3 16.16 -11.88 16.03
C ASP A 3 16.24 -10.67 15.09
N ASP A 4 17.10 -10.78 14.07
CA ASP A 4 17.16 -9.88 12.92
C ASP A 4 15.98 -10.22 12.00
N SER A 5 14.77 -10.08 12.52
CA SER A 5 13.58 -10.13 11.68
C SER A 5 13.67 -8.94 10.73
N PRO A 6 13.81 -9.13 9.40
CA PRO A 6 13.95 -8.03 8.48
C PRO A 6 12.70 -7.17 8.59
N ARG A 7 12.85 -5.93 9.06
CA ARG A 7 11.79 -4.93 8.87
C ARG A 7 11.44 -4.98 7.39
N PRO A 8 10.15 -5.10 7.01
CA PRO A 8 9.80 -5.16 5.61
C PRO A 8 10.35 -3.90 4.94
N ASP A 9 11.24 -4.11 3.98
CA ASP A 9 12.07 -3.06 3.41
C ASP A 9 11.17 -2.07 2.67
N ALA A 10 11.21 -0.79 3.05
CA ALA A 10 10.40 0.25 2.39
C ALA A 10 10.61 0.24 0.87
N GLY A 11 11.81 -0.14 0.40
CA GLY A 11 12.10 -0.32 -1.02
C GLY A 11 11.24 -1.40 -1.69
N ALA A 12 10.95 -2.51 -1.00
CA ALA A 12 10.10 -3.57 -1.54
C ALA A 12 8.65 -3.11 -1.71
N TYR A 13 8.14 -2.26 -0.81
CA TYR A 13 6.80 -1.69 -0.95
C TYR A 13 6.72 -0.65 -2.06
N ILE A 14 7.74 0.20 -2.21
CA ILE A 14 7.83 1.17 -3.32
C ILE A 14 7.83 0.43 -4.67
N LEU A 15 8.61 -0.65 -4.81
CA LEU A 15 8.63 -1.45 -6.04
C LEU A 15 7.27 -2.07 -6.37
N ARG A 16 6.55 -2.58 -5.36
CA ARG A 16 5.19 -3.08 -5.55
C ARG A 16 4.24 -1.96 -5.99
N ALA A 17 4.30 -0.79 -5.35
CA ALA A 17 3.50 0.39 -5.72
C ALA A 17 3.71 0.80 -7.19
N LEU A 18 4.96 0.83 -7.64
CA LEU A 18 5.28 1.13 -9.03
C LEU A 18 4.65 0.11 -9.98
N HIS A 19 4.80 -1.19 -9.71
CA HIS A 19 4.22 -2.23 -10.56
C HIS A 19 2.69 -2.20 -10.60
N ALA A 20 2.01 -1.95 -9.48
CA ALA A 20 0.54 -1.77 -9.51
C ALA A 20 0.14 -0.56 -10.34
N SER A 21 0.88 0.55 -10.25
CA SER A 21 0.62 1.75 -11.06
C SER A 21 0.75 1.44 -12.56
N GLU A 22 1.81 0.75 -12.98
CA GLU A 22 2.01 0.36 -14.39
C GLU A 22 0.86 -0.53 -14.91
N ILE A 23 0.37 -1.45 -14.08
CA ILE A 23 -0.76 -2.30 -14.43
C ILE A 23 -2.04 -1.45 -14.52
N ALA A 24 -2.28 -0.53 -13.58
CA ALA A 24 -3.44 0.36 -13.60
C ALA A 24 -3.50 1.20 -14.88
N GLU A 25 -2.35 1.72 -15.33
CA GLU A 25 -2.25 2.54 -16.55
C GLU A 25 -2.59 1.77 -17.83
N SER A 26 -2.22 0.48 -17.87
CA SER A 26 -2.48 -0.39 -19.02
C SER A 26 -3.80 -1.17 -18.93
N CYS A 27 -4.54 -1.04 -17.83
CA CYS A 27 -5.76 -1.81 -17.59
C CYS A 27 -7.01 -1.18 -18.23
N PRO A 28 -7.66 -1.86 -19.20
CA PRO A 28 -8.88 -1.35 -19.82
C PRO A 28 -10.10 -1.43 -18.89
N ASP A 29 -10.10 -2.40 -17.96
CA ASP A 29 -11.20 -2.61 -17.03
C ASP A 29 -11.18 -1.53 -15.92
N PRO A 30 -12.27 -0.78 -15.73
CA PRO A 30 -12.30 0.33 -14.78
C PRO A 30 -12.26 -0.13 -13.32
N GLU A 31 -12.87 -1.27 -12.98
CA GLU A 31 -12.91 -1.77 -11.60
C GLU A 31 -11.53 -2.31 -11.19
N LEU A 32 -10.89 -3.06 -12.07
CA LEU A 32 -9.55 -3.61 -11.85
C LEU A 32 -8.50 -2.50 -11.81
N ARG A 33 -8.61 -1.49 -12.67
CA ARG A 33 -7.76 -0.29 -12.61
C ARG A 33 -7.86 0.43 -11.28
N GLN A 34 -9.08 0.63 -10.76
CA GLN A 34 -9.28 1.24 -9.45
C GLN A 34 -8.66 0.39 -8.33
N ALA A 35 -8.84 -0.93 -8.37
CA ALA A 35 -8.25 -1.83 -7.39
C ALA A 35 -6.70 -1.75 -7.36
N PHE A 36 -6.05 -1.62 -8.52
CA PHE A 36 -4.60 -1.41 -8.58
C PHE A 36 -4.18 -0.04 -8.05
N GLN A 37 -4.96 1.02 -8.25
CA GLN A 37 -4.68 2.33 -7.67
C GLN A 37 -4.76 2.31 -6.14
N ASP A 38 -5.77 1.64 -5.57
CA ASP A 38 -5.89 1.43 -4.13
C ASP A 38 -4.71 0.61 -3.55
N LEU A 39 -4.25 -0.42 -4.28
CA LEU A 39 -3.06 -1.19 -3.91
C LEU A 39 -1.78 -0.33 -3.92
N THR A 40 -1.61 0.52 -4.94
CA THR A 40 -0.50 1.48 -5.01
C THR A 40 -0.48 2.37 -3.78
N GLY A 41 -1.63 2.96 -3.41
CA GLY A 41 -1.73 3.79 -2.21
C GLY A 41 -1.42 3.02 -0.93
N THR A 42 -1.93 1.80 -0.81
CA THR A 42 -1.67 0.92 0.35
C THR A 42 -0.19 0.62 0.51
N TRP A 43 0.51 0.27 -0.58
CA TRP A 43 1.93 -0.03 -0.51
C TRP A 43 2.79 1.20 -0.24
N LEU A 44 2.41 2.39 -0.74
CA LEU A 44 3.11 3.62 -0.38
C LEU A 44 2.95 3.97 1.11
N ALA A 45 1.77 3.78 1.69
CA ALA A 45 1.56 3.97 3.13
C ALA A 45 2.42 3.00 3.96
N MET A 46 2.47 1.73 3.57
CA MET A 46 3.35 0.74 4.19
C MET A 46 4.84 1.10 4.07
N ALA A 47 5.25 1.66 2.93
CA ALA A 47 6.62 2.14 2.72
C ALA A 47 6.96 3.35 3.60
N ALA A 48 5.99 4.22 3.84
CA ALA A 48 6.12 5.38 4.71
C ALA A 48 6.14 5.00 6.21
N GLY A 49 5.81 3.74 6.55
CA GLY A 49 5.60 3.32 7.93
C GLY A 49 4.32 3.89 8.53
N GLU A 50 3.38 4.31 7.68
CA GLU A 50 2.03 4.70 8.08
C GLU A 50 1.25 3.41 8.34
N ASP A 51 1.35 2.92 9.57
CA ASP A 51 0.45 1.89 10.09
C ASP A 51 -0.95 2.52 10.09
N ARG A 52 -1.86 1.97 9.27
CA ARG A 52 -3.22 2.50 9.11
C ARG A 52 -4.11 2.14 10.31
N ASP A 53 -3.55 2.17 11.52
CA ASP A 53 -4.20 1.95 12.80
C ASP A 53 -4.53 3.29 13.47
N GLU A 54 -5.27 4.16 12.76
CA GLU A 54 -5.95 5.28 13.41
C GLU A 54 -7.20 5.71 12.62
N GLN A 55 -8.00 4.74 12.16
CA GLN A 55 -9.45 4.98 12.08
C GLN A 55 -10.02 4.86 13.50
N THR A 56 -9.72 5.86 14.32
CA THR A 56 -10.49 6.14 15.53
C THR A 56 -11.93 6.35 15.09
N VAL A 57 -12.76 5.34 15.34
CA VAL A 57 -14.21 5.45 15.41
C VAL A 57 -14.51 6.48 16.48
N GLN A 58 -14.76 7.73 16.09
CA GLN A 58 -15.47 8.67 16.95
C GLN A 58 -16.97 8.49 16.68
N PRO A 59 -17.75 7.94 17.63
CA PRO A 59 -19.19 7.99 17.53
C PRO A 59 -19.62 9.45 17.63
N SER A 60 -20.45 9.89 16.68
CA SER A 60 -21.10 11.20 16.74
C SER A 60 -21.90 11.31 18.05
N ALA A 61 -21.62 12.36 18.83
CA ALA A 61 -22.45 12.80 19.94
C ALA A 61 -23.57 13.71 19.44
#